data_AF-A0A4U2ZDR9-F1
#
_entry.id   AF-A0A4U2ZDR9-F1
#
_cell.length_a   1.000
_cell.length_b   1.000
_cell.length_c   1.000
_cell.angle_alpha   90.00
_cell.angle_beta   90.00
_cell.angle_gamma   90.00
#
_symmetry.space_group_name_H-M   'P 1'
#
loop_
_entity.id
_entity.type
_entity.pdbx_description
1 polymer ?
#
loop_
_entity_poly.entity_id
_entity_poly.type
_entity_poly.pdbx_seq_one_letter_code
_entity_poly.pdbx_strand_id
1 'polypeptide(L)'
;MKELRPYPTVRHTGKRGKVADGDSVKVIADGAVAVHELAYAQGFFGMVTAIKDKDTGDTGKREGVAGDEITLTIEQAQYETKQIDEGADYKVGTVVYWDDDAKKVVQTDTPYFIGKVTRTKTSGGAIWILLAPQQHVIELINEGGQ
;
A
#
# COMPACT_ATOMS: atom_id res chain seq x y z
N MET A 1 -23.41 -41.07 13.30
CA MET A 1 -23.62 -41.50 11.89
C MET A 1 -22.63 -40.75 11.03
N LYS A 2 -21.76 -41.45 10.28
CA LYS A 2 -20.75 -40.84 9.41
C LYS A 2 -21.39 -40.67 8.02
N GLU A 3 -21.59 -39.43 7.56
CA GLU A 3 -22.11 -39.18 6.21
C GLU A 3 -21.18 -39.81 5.16
N LEU A 4 -21.72 -40.76 4.38
CA LEU A 4 -21.08 -41.32 3.20
C LEU A 4 -21.26 -40.33 2.06
N ARG A 5 -20.16 -39.72 1.59
CA ARG A 5 -20.16 -38.90 0.37
C ARG A 5 -19.66 -39.75 -0.81
N PRO A 6 -20.32 -39.68 -1.98
CA PRO A 6 -20.02 -40.55 -3.14
C PRO A 6 -18.66 -40.27 -3.83
N TYR A 7 -17.89 -39.28 -3.36
CA TYR A 7 -16.55 -38.96 -3.84
C TYR A 7 -15.61 -38.70 -2.67
N PRO A 8 -14.39 -39.27 -2.66
CA PRO A 8 -13.40 -38.98 -1.63
C PRO A 8 -12.99 -37.50 -1.74
N THR A 9 -13.37 -36.71 -0.74
CA THR A 9 -12.90 -35.33 -0.61
C THR A 9 -11.73 -35.31 0.36
N VAL A 10 -10.53 -34.98 -0.12
CA VAL A 10 -9.38 -34.72 0.75
C VAL A 10 -9.47 -33.26 1.19
N ARG A 11 -9.61 -33.01 2.50
CA ARG A 11 -9.45 -31.66 3.05
C ARG A 11 -7.98 -31.43 3.35
N HIS A 12 -7.40 -30.42 2.71
CA HIS A 12 -6.08 -29.92 3.07
C HIS A 12 -6.26 -28.78 4.07
N THR A 13 -5.87 -29.00 5.33
CA THR A 13 -5.71 -27.90 6.29
C THR A 13 -4.35 -27.27 6.01
N GLY A 14 -4.33 -26.05 5.49
CA GLY A 14 -3.09 -25.30 5.33
C GLY A 14 -2.40 -25.14 6.69
N LYS A 15 -1.12 -25.54 6.80
CA LYS A 15 -0.34 -25.39 8.04
C LYS A 15 -0.10 -23.92 8.42
N ARG A 16 -0.33 -23.01 7.48
CA ARG A 16 -0.49 -21.57 7.67
C ARG A 16 -1.64 -21.12 6.77
N GLY A 17 -2.59 -20.39 7.34
CA GLY A 17 -3.70 -19.80 6.58
C GLY A 17 -3.22 -18.58 5.79
N LYS A 18 -4.03 -18.15 4.84
CA LYS A 18 -4.08 -16.75 4.36
C LYS A 18 -3.70 -15.82 5.52
N VAL A 19 -2.62 -15.06 5.36
CA VAL A 19 -1.99 -14.31 6.46
C VAL A 19 -2.63 -12.92 6.63
N ALA A 20 -3.32 -12.44 5.61
CA ALA A 20 -3.82 -11.07 5.53
C ALA A 20 -5.20 -11.04 4.87
N ASP A 21 -6.08 -10.14 5.33
CA ASP A 21 -7.37 -9.84 4.67
C ASP A 21 -7.20 -8.69 3.68
N GLY A 22 -7.71 -8.90 2.46
CA GLY A 22 -7.40 -8.03 1.30
C GLY A 22 -5.94 -8.17 0.85
N ASP A 23 -5.55 -7.38 -0.16
CA ASP A 23 -4.15 -7.20 -0.52
C ASP A 23 -3.51 -6.27 0.52
N SER A 24 -3.04 -6.86 1.63
CA SER A 24 -2.33 -6.14 2.69
C SER A 24 -1.06 -6.88 3.11
N VAL A 25 -0.07 -6.10 3.57
CA VAL A 25 1.24 -6.58 4.01
C VAL A 25 1.60 -6.00 5.36
N LYS A 26 2.35 -6.76 6.14
CA LYS A 26 2.93 -6.31 7.41
C LYS A 26 4.41 -6.01 7.19
N VAL A 27 4.82 -4.80 7.50
CA VAL A 27 6.18 -4.30 7.31
C VAL A 27 6.63 -3.53 8.55
N ILE A 28 7.92 -3.23 8.64
CA ILE A 28 8.47 -2.40 9.72
C ILE A 28 8.56 -0.96 9.26
N ALA A 29 8.08 -0.01 10.08
CA ALA A 29 8.17 1.41 9.77
C ALA A 29 9.64 1.90 9.83
N ASP A 30 10.01 2.71 8.84
CA ASP A 30 11.34 3.35 8.77
C ASP A 30 11.37 4.71 9.50
N GLY A 31 10.22 5.25 9.89
CA GLY A 31 10.07 6.57 10.52
C GLY A 31 8.70 6.80 11.12
N ALA A 32 8.34 8.07 11.30
CA ALA A 32 7.01 8.46 11.79
C ALA A 32 5.93 8.11 10.76
N VAL A 33 4.79 7.58 11.24
CA VAL A 33 3.68 7.16 10.40
C VAL A 33 2.37 7.17 11.18
N ALA A 34 1.24 7.49 10.55
CA ALA A 34 -0.07 7.43 11.18
C ALA A 34 -1.07 6.56 10.41
N VAL A 35 -2.09 6.07 11.13
CA VAL A 35 -3.20 5.33 10.52
C VAL A 35 -3.98 6.25 9.57
N HIS A 36 -4.35 5.72 8.40
CA HIS A 36 -4.97 6.41 7.27
C HIS A 36 -4.03 7.37 6.50
N GLU A 37 -2.72 7.27 6.69
CA GLU A 37 -1.73 7.94 5.86
C GLU A 37 -1.08 6.95 4.88
N LEU A 38 -0.55 7.48 3.78
CA LEU A 38 0.29 6.76 2.84
C LEU A 38 1.70 6.62 3.42
N ALA A 39 2.30 5.45 3.22
CA ALA A 39 3.66 5.17 3.63
C ALA A 39 4.36 4.25 2.63
N TYR A 40 5.68 4.42 2.56
CA TYR A 40 6.60 3.50 1.89
C TYR A 40 7.48 2.85 2.96
N ALA A 41 7.53 1.52 2.98
CA ALA A 41 8.38 0.78 3.91
C ALA A 41 8.73 -0.59 3.33
N GLN A 42 9.99 -0.99 3.48
CA GLN A 42 10.52 -2.29 3.02
C GLN A 42 10.16 -2.65 1.56
N GLY A 43 10.07 -1.66 0.67
CA GLY A 43 9.75 -1.87 -0.74
C GLY A 43 8.26 -1.88 -1.08
N PHE A 44 7.36 -1.72 -0.11
CA PHE A 44 5.92 -1.66 -0.32
C PHE A 44 5.38 -0.24 -0.12
N PHE A 45 4.52 0.21 -1.03
CA PHE A 45 3.78 1.45 -0.90
C PHE A 45 2.29 1.16 -0.69
N GLY A 46 1.68 1.83 0.29
CA GLY A 46 0.26 1.65 0.58
C GLY A 46 -0.25 2.58 1.66
N MET A 47 -1.52 2.43 2.01
CA MET A 47 -2.13 3.16 3.12
C MET A 47 -2.04 2.36 4.42
N VAL A 48 -1.69 3.02 5.51
CA VAL A 48 -1.53 2.41 6.82
C VAL A 48 -2.90 2.17 7.44
N THR A 49 -3.20 0.93 7.80
CA THR A 49 -4.49 0.55 8.39
C THR A 49 -4.36 0.16 9.86
N ALA A 50 -3.18 -0.26 10.29
CA ALA A 50 -2.89 -0.60 11.67
C ALA A 50 -1.41 -0.38 11.97
N ILE A 51 -1.11 -0.09 13.23
CA ILE A 51 0.24 0.07 13.78
C ILE A 51 0.31 -0.79 15.03
N LYS A 52 1.40 -1.52 15.21
CA LYS A 52 1.70 -2.33 16.38
C LYS A 52 3.03 -1.86 16.95
N ASP A 53 2.98 -1.35 18.18
CA ASP A 53 4.15 -0.85 18.89
C ASP A 53 5.16 -1.98 19.14
N LYS A 54 6.43 -1.71 18.85
CA LYS A 54 7.51 -2.70 18.95
C LYS A 54 7.87 -3.09 20.39
N ASP A 55 7.67 -2.20 21.36
CA ASP A 55 8.13 -2.36 22.74
C ASP A 55 7.04 -2.95 23.64
N THR A 56 5.78 -2.57 23.40
CA THR A 56 4.60 -2.90 24.19
C THR A 56 3.66 -3.87 23.47
N GLY A 57 3.73 -3.95 22.13
CA GLY A 57 2.82 -4.75 21.31
C GLY A 57 1.41 -4.17 21.15
N ASP A 58 1.16 -2.95 21.62
CA ASP A 58 -0.15 -2.29 21.54
C ASP A 58 -0.53 -1.95 20.09
N THR A 59 -1.82 -2.12 19.76
CA THR A 59 -2.38 -1.92 18.41
C THR A 59 -3.45 -0.82 18.33
N GLY A 60 -3.46 0.11 19.30
CA GLY A 60 -4.39 1.24 19.33
C GLY A 60 -4.21 2.24 18.18
N LYS A 61 -5.14 3.20 18.06
CA LYS A 61 -4.96 4.37 17.17
C LYS A 61 -3.89 5.28 17.76
N ARG A 62 -2.67 5.15 17.27
CA ARG A 62 -1.50 5.93 17.66
C ARG A 62 -0.70 6.35 16.44
N GLU A 63 0.24 7.25 16.65
CA GLU A 63 1.34 7.44 15.72
C GLU A 63 2.38 6.34 15.95
N GLY A 64 2.94 5.84 14.85
CA GLY A 64 4.02 4.87 14.82
C GLY A 64 5.36 5.57 14.72
N VAL A 65 6.40 4.89 15.17
CA VAL A 65 7.80 5.31 15.05
C VAL A 65 8.62 4.24 14.35
N ALA A 66 9.87 4.57 14.03
CA ALA A 66 10.80 3.61 13.44
C ALA A 66 10.90 2.33 14.28
N GLY A 67 10.72 1.19 13.63
CA GLY A 67 10.74 -0.15 14.24
C GLY A 67 9.36 -0.72 14.59
N ASP A 68 8.28 0.06 14.56
CA ASP A 68 6.92 -0.46 14.78
C ASP A 68 6.48 -1.33 13.59
N GLU A 69 5.69 -2.38 13.85
CA GLU A 69 5.07 -3.19 12.78
C GLU A 69 3.83 -2.45 12.28
N ILE A 70 3.79 -2.13 10.99
CA ILE A 70 2.66 -1.48 10.35
C ILE A 70 2.00 -2.40 9.34
N THR A 71 0.67 -2.29 9.22
CA THR A 71 -0.09 -2.97 8.17
C THR A 71 -0.39 -1.97 7.07
N LEU A 72 0.09 -2.24 5.86
CA LEU A 72 -0.19 -1.47 4.66
C LEU A 72 -1.26 -2.18 3.84
N THR A 73 -2.33 -1.48 3.44
CA THR A 73 -3.18 -1.91 2.32
C THR A 73 -2.52 -1.50 1.02
N ILE A 74 -2.29 -2.47 0.15
CA ILE A 74 -1.59 -2.34 -1.14
C ILE A 74 -2.52 -2.66 -2.32
N GLU A 75 -3.83 -2.70 -2.07
CA GLU A 75 -4.85 -3.03 -3.06
C GLU A 75 -4.89 -1.97 -4.16
N GLN A 76 -5.16 -2.41 -5.40
CA GLN A 76 -5.44 -1.47 -6.49
C GLN A 76 -6.83 -0.84 -6.30
N ALA A 77 -6.88 0.19 -5.46
CA ALA A 77 -8.08 0.93 -5.12
C ALA A 77 -7.85 2.45 -5.21
N GLN A 78 -8.93 3.19 -5.01
CA GLN A 78 -8.84 4.65 -4.87
C GLN A 78 -8.57 5.02 -3.42
N TYR A 79 -7.57 5.85 -3.20
CA TYR A 79 -7.20 6.36 -1.90
C TYR A 79 -7.29 7.89 -1.90
N GLU A 80 -7.92 8.43 -0.85
CA GLU A 80 -7.93 9.86 -0.58
C GLU A 80 -6.69 10.23 0.23
N THR A 81 -6.00 11.29 -0.15
CA THR A 81 -4.83 11.77 0.61
C THR A 81 -4.69 13.28 0.55
N LYS A 82 -4.13 13.82 1.64
CA LYS A 82 -3.65 15.21 1.76
C LYS A 82 -2.13 15.33 1.76
N GLN A 83 -1.41 14.20 1.74
CA GLN A 83 0.05 14.18 1.64
C GLN A 83 0.45 14.49 0.20
N ILE A 84 0.33 15.75 -0.19
CA ILE A 84 0.57 16.23 -1.55
C ILE A 84 1.40 17.51 -1.51
N ASP A 85 1.96 17.88 -2.65
CA ASP A 85 2.45 19.25 -2.83
C ASP A 85 1.26 20.21 -2.98
N GLU A 86 0.99 21.02 -1.95
CA GLU A 86 -0.15 21.95 -1.95
C GLU A 86 -0.10 22.97 -3.09
N GLY A 87 1.09 23.31 -3.59
CA GLY A 87 1.26 24.24 -4.71
C GLY A 87 0.99 23.64 -6.08
N ALA A 88 0.96 22.30 -6.18
CA ALA A 88 0.79 21.60 -7.45
C ALA A 88 -0.69 21.45 -7.86
N ASP A 89 -0.90 21.42 -9.18
CA ASP A 89 -2.21 21.26 -9.83
C ASP A 89 -2.40 19.80 -10.30
N TYR A 90 -2.98 18.98 -9.42
CA TYR A 90 -3.27 17.56 -9.68
C TYR A 90 -4.54 17.40 -10.53
N LYS A 91 -4.36 17.24 -11.84
CA LYS A 91 -5.44 16.95 -12.79
C LYS A 91 -5.74 15.46 -12.88
N VAL A 92 -6.99 15.09 -13.14
CA VAL A 92 -7.38 13.70 -13.40
C VAL A 92 -6.54 13.10 -14.52
N GLY A 93 -6.06 11.87 -14.32
CA GLY A 93 -5.21 11.14 -15.26
C GLY A 93 -3.71 11.44 -15.12
N THR A 94 -3.32 12.45 -14.34
CA THR A 94 -1.89 12.75 -14.10
C THR A 94 -1.23 11.59 -13.39
N VAL A 95 -0.08 11.17 -13.89
CA VAL A 95 0.81 10.23 -13.22
C VAL A 95 1.37 10.89 -11.96
N VAL A 96 1.45 10.11 -10.89
CA VAL A 96 2.00 10.57 -9.61
C VAL A 96 2.99 9.57 -9.04
N TYR A 97 3.91 10.12 -8.27
CA TYR A 97 5.02 9.42 -7.63
C TYR A 97 5.03 9.72 -6.14
N TRP A 98 5.72 8.89 -5.38
CA TRP A 98 6.01 9.14 -3.98
C TRP A 98 7.38 9.81 -3.83
N ASP A 99 7.40 10.94 -3.14
CA ASP A 99 8.62 11.56 -2.62
C ASP A 99 8.82 11.05 -1.20
N ASP A 100 9.78 10.13 -1.04
CA ASP A 100 10.03 9.48 0.25
C ASP A 100 10.80 10.36 1.23
N ASP A 101 11.48 11.41 0.76
CA ASP A 101 12.15 12.35 1.65
C ASP A 101 11.12 13.32 2.25
N ALA A 102 10.24 13.86 1.41
CA ALA A 102 9.20 14.80 1.84
C ALA A 102 7.90 14.13 2.30
N LYS A 103 7.80 12.79 2.22
CA LYS A 103 6.63 11.98 2.58
C LYS A 103 5.33 12.49 1.95
N LYS A 104 5.38 12.77 0.64
CA LYS A 104 4.25 13.33 -0.12
C LYS A 104 4.15 12.77 -1.53
N VAL A 105 2.95 12.80 -2.07
CA VAL A 105 2.66 12.51 -3.47
C VAL A 105 3.07 13.70 -4.33
N VAL A 106 3.80 13.47 -5.41
CA VAL A 106 4.30 14.50 -6.35
C VAL A 106 3.98 14.14 -7.79
N GLN A 107 4.02 15.12 -8.70
CA GLN A 107 3.89 14.91 -10.15
C GLN A 107 5.24 14.78 -10.85
N THR A 108 6.34 15.12 -10.16
CA THR A 108 7.71 14.96 -10.65
C THR A 108 8.13 13.51 -10.49
N ASP A 109 8.72 12.95 -11.55
CA ASP A 109 9.20 11.57 -11.55
C ASP A 109 10.18 11.31 -10.39
N THR A 110 9.90 10.26 -9.62
CA THR A 110 10.80 9.66 -8.62
C THR A 110 10.95 8.17 -8.93
N PRO A 111 11.87 7.44 -8.27
CA PRO A 111 11.94 5.98 -8.38
C PRO A 111 10.66 5.26 -7.93
N TYR A 112 9.75 5.95 -7.23
CA TYR A 112 8.56 5.37 -6.63
C TYR A 112 7.30 5.80 -7.39
N PHE A 113 7.04 5.15 -8.53
CA PHE A 113 5.75 5.29 -9.21
C PHE A 113 4.63 4.69 -8.35
N ILE A 114 3.56 5.47 -8.12
CA ILE A 114 2.46 5.03 -7.24
C ILE A 114 1.08 5.05 -7.92
N GLY A 115 0.91 5.68 -9.08
CA GLY A 115 -0.35 5.57 -9.83
C GLY A 115 -0.79 6.84 -10.53
N LYS A 116 -2.11 7.07 -10.53
CA LYS A 116 -2.73 8.19 -11.26
C LYS A 116 -3.82 8.88 -10.45
N VAL A 117 -3.94 10.19 -10.63
CA VAL A 117 -5.02 10.99 -10.02
C VAL A 117 -6.37 10.59 -10.63
N THR A 118 -7.35 10.26 -9.80
CA THR A 118 -8.75 10.00 -10.21
C THR A 118 -9.69 11.15 -9.85
N ARG A 119 -9.31 11.99 -8.89
CA ARG A 119 -10.07 13.18 -8.50
C ARG A 119 -9.11 14.33 -8.17
N THR A 120 -9.40 15.49 -8.74
CA THR A 120 -8.66 16.73 -8.45
C THR A 120 -8.85 17.17 -7.01
N LYS A 121 -8.02 18.14 -6.58
CA LYS A 121 -8.04 18.71 -5.24
C LYS A 121 -9.46 19.13 -4.84
N THR A 122 -9.94 18.60 -3.73
CA THR A 122 -11.23 18.96 -3.12
C THR A 122 -11.10 20.28 -2.36
N SER A 123 -12.22 20.86 -1.91
CA SER A 123 -12.22 22.04 -1.04
C SER A 123 -11.45 21.82 0.28
N GLY A 124 -11.30 20.56 0.71
CA GLY A 124 -10.51 20.17 1.89
C GLY A 124 -9.02 19.92 1.61
N GLY A 125 -8.53 20.20 0.40
CA GLY A 125 -7.13 20.04 0.00
C GLY A 125 -6.72 18.63 -0.40
N ALA A 126 -7.61 17.63 -0.30
CA ALA A 126 -7.29 16.25 -0.63
C ALA A 126 -7.47 15.94 -2.12
N ILE A 127 -6.67 15.03 -2.66
CA ILE A 127 -6.84 14.41 -3.99
C ILE A 127 -7.22 12.93 -3.81
N TRP A 128 -7.75 12.32 -4.87
CA TRP A 128 -7.89 10.85 -4.93
C TRP A 128 -6.93 10.29 -5.98
N ILE A 129 -6.27 9.18 -5.64
CA ILE A 129 -5.36 8.45 -6.52
C ILE A 129 -5.83 7.01 -6.67
N LEU A 130 -5.74 6.46 -7.89
CA LEU A 130 -5.80 5.02 -8.11
C LEU A 130 -4.39 4.47 -7.92
N LEU A 131 -4.20 3.63 -6.90
CA LEU A 131 -2.92 3.01 -6.59
C LEU A 131 -2.54 2.04 -7.71
N ALA A 132 -1.29 2.13 -8.20
CA ALA A 132 -0.76 1.20 -9.18
C ALA A 132 -0.51 -0.18 -8.55
N PRO A 133 -0.56 -1.26 -9.35
CA PRO A 133 -0.17 -2.59 -8.87
C PRO A 133 1.25 -2.56 -8.32
N GLN A 134 1.45 -3.12 -7.12
CA GLN A 134 2.76 -3.19 -6.45
C GLN A 134 3.61 -4.39 -6.93
N GLN A 135 3.10 -5.19 -7.86
CA GLN A 135 3.88 -6.26 -8.48
C GLN A 135 4.87 -5.65 -9.45
N HIS A 136 6.15 -5.99 -9.27
CA HIS A 136 7.20 -5.57 -10.18
C HIS A 136 6.82 -5.96 -11.61
N VAL A 137 6.72 -4.97 -12.50
CA VAL A 137 6.63 -5.25 -13.92
C VAL A 137 8.00 -5.80 -14.31
N ILE A 138 8.08 -7.09 -14.59
CA ILE A 138 9.25 -7.65 -15.27
C ILE A 138 9.20 -7.03 -16.66
N GLU A 139 10.07 -6.06 -16.94
CA GLU A 139 10.39 -5.75 -18.32
C GLU A 139 10.98 -7.04 -18.90
N LEU A 140 10.21 -7.74 -19.73
CA LEU A 140 10.77 -8.74 -20.61
C LEU A 140 11.77 -7.99 -21.48
N ILE A 141 13.05 -8.09 -21.12
CA ILE A 141 14.13 -7.74 -22.03
C ILE A 141 13.92 -8.67 -23.22
N ASN A 142 13.28 -8.17 -24.27
CA ASN A 142 13.44 -8.76 -25.58
C ASN A 142 14.92 -8.56 -25.88
N GLU A 143 15.73 -9.58 -25.62
CA GLU A 143 17.06 -9.73 -26.20
C GLU A 143 16.88 -9.89 -27.71
N GLY A 144 16.50 -8.79 -28.36
CA GLY A 144 16.35 -8.66 -29.79
C GLY A 144 17.69 -8.30 -30.40
N GLY A 145 18.39 -9.33 -30.86
CA GLY A 145 19.19 -9.28 -32.08
C GLY A 145 20.55 -8.57 -32.01
N GLN A 146 21.60 -9.40 -31.96
CA GLN A 146 22.65 -9.39 -33.00
C GLN A 146 23.00 -10.83 -33.38
#